data_AF-A0A3D1TVE4-F1
#
_entry.id   AF-A0A3D1TVE4-F1
#
_cell.length_a   1.000
_cell.length_b   1.000
_cell.length_c   1.000
_cell.angle_alpha   90.00
_cell.angle_beta   90.00
_cell.angle_gamma   90.00
#
_symmetry.space_group_name_H-M   'P 1'
#
loop_
_entity.id
_entity.type
_entity.pdbx_description
1 polymer ?
#
loop_
_entity_poly.entity_id
_entity_poly.type
_entity_poly.pdbx_seq_one_letter_code
_entity_poly.pdbx_strand_id
1 'polypeptide(L)'
;FAFTATPKAKTLELFGRKGPDGLPQPFHLYSMQQAIEERFILDVLQNYTSYKVAYRLAHDGQDYDSDDSQVEKSEALKSLMSWVKLHPYNISQKVQVIVEHFRANVVWRLDGKAKAMV
;
A
#
# COMPACT_ATOMS: atom_id res chain seq x y z
N PHE A 1 -23.71 -10.07 -15.86
CA PHE A 1 -22.96 -8.81 -15.71
C PHE A 1 -22.11 -8.88 -14.46
N ALA A 2 -20.95 -8.23 -14.43
CA ALA A 2 -20.03 -8.21 -13.28
C ALA A 2 -19.46 -6.80 -13.07
N PHE A 3 -19.19 -6.45 -11.82
CA PHE A 3 -18.51 -5.21 -11.44
C PHE A 3 -17.22 -5.54 -10.71
N THR A 4 -16.13 -4.86 -11.06
CA THR A 4 -14.83 -5.01 -10.39
C THR A 4 -14.06 -3.71 -10.46
N ALA A 5 -13.38 -3.36 -9.37
CA ALA A 5 -12.42 -2.25 -9.33
C ALA A 5 -11.02 -2.67 -9.79
N THR A 6 -10.74 -3.98 -9.83
CA THR A 6 -9.44 -4.56 -10.21
C THR A 6 -9.64 -5.65 -11.26
N PRO A 7 -9.90 -5.28 -12.52
CA PRO A 7 -10.14 -6.25 -13.58
C PRO A 7 -8.90 -7.11 -13.79
N LYS A 8 -9.10 -8.44 -13.79
CA LYS A 8 -8.09 -9.42 -14.21
C LYS A 8 -8.41 -9.92 -15.62
N ALA A 9 -7.41 -10.42 -16.34
CA ALA A 9 -7.59 -10.96 -17.70
C ALA A 9 -8.74 -11.99 -17.76
N LYS A 10 -8.76 -12.95 -16.84
CA LYS A 10 -9.85 -13.94 -16.71
C LYS A 10 -11.24 -13.32 -16.50
N THR A 11 -11.32 -12.19 -15.80
CA THR A 11 -12.59 -11.47 -15.61
C THR A 11 -13.06 -10.86 -16.93
N LEU A 12 -12.14 -10.31 -17.73
CA LEU A 12 -12.46 -9.77 -19.06
C LEU A 12 -12.85 -10.88 -20.03
N GLU A 13 -12.17 -12.01 -20.02
CA GLU A 13 -12.54 -13.18 -20.85
C GLU A 13 -13.96 -13.68 -20.56
N LEU A 14 -14.35 -13.75 -19.28
CA LEU A 14 -15.66 -14.27 -18.87
C LEU A 14 -16.81 -13.25 -19.01
N PHE A 15 -16.55 -11.96 -18.78
CA PHE A 15 -17.60 -10.94 -18.65
C PHE A 15 -17.44 -9.74 -19.58
N GLY A 16 -16.32 -9.63 -20.28
CA GLY A 16 -16.03 -8.56 -21.25
C GLY A 16 -16.81 -8.73 -22.54
N ARG A 17 -16.86 -7.65 -23.33
CA ARG A 17 -17.45 -7.61 -24.67
C ARG A 17 -16.33 -7.52 -25.69
N LYS A 18 -16.46 -8.23 -26.82
CA LYS A 18 -15.48 -8.13 -27.91
C LYS A 18 -15.46 -6.71 -28.45
N GLY A 19 -14.31 -6.06 -28.37
CA GLY A 19 -14.04 -4.77 -28.98
C GLY A 19 -13.82 -4.88 -30.50
N PRO A 20 -13.57 -3.74 -31.17
CA PRO A 20 -13.23 -3.70 -32.60
C PRO A 20 -11.97 -4.50 -32.96
N ASP A 21 -11.07 -4.65 -31.99
CA ASP A 21 -9.84 -5.45 -32.06
C ASP A 21 -10.06 -6.95 -31.80
N GLY A 22 -11.30 -7.36 -31.52
CA GLY A 22 -11.66 -8.74 -31.15
C GLY A 22 -11.27 -9.12 -29.72
N LEU A 23 -10.66 -8.22 -28.94
CA LEU A 23 -10.25 -8.47 -27.56
C LEU A 23 -11.39 -8.17 -26.59
N PRO A 24 -11.49 -8.89 -25.46
CA PRO A 24 -12.52 -8.63 -24.46
C PRO A 24 -12.24 -7.34 -23.69
N GLN A 25 -13.19 -6.42 -23.68
CA GLN A 25 -13.10 -5.13 -22.99
C GLN A 25 -14.29 -4.92 -22.03
N PRO A 26 -14.14 -4.10 -20.97
CA PRO A 26 -15.26 -3.69 -20.12
C PRO A 26 -16.35 -2.97 -20.93
N PHE A 27 -17.62 -3.18 -20.57
CA PHE A 27 -18.73 -2.46 -21.22
C PHE A 27 -18.80 -0.98 -20.80
N HIS A 28 -18.29 -0.65 -19.61
CA HIS A 28 -18.13 0.68 -19.08
C HIS A 28 -16.92 0.67 -18.13
N LEU A 29 -16.18 1.77 -18.10
CA LEU A 29 -15.04 1.98 -17.20
C LEU A 29 -15.21 3.31 -16.48
N TYR A 30 -15.20 3.27 -15.16
CA TYR A 30 -15.11 4.46 -14.31
C TYR A 30 -13.83 4.31 -13.49
N SER A 31 -12.80 5.10 -13.81
CA SER A 31 -11.45 4.89 -13.28
C SER A 31 -11.28 5.54 -11.91
N MET A 32 -10.32 5.05 -11.11
CA MET A 32 -9.94 5.74 -9.86
C MET A 32 -9.43 7.15 -10.13
N GLN A 33 -8.71 7.36 -11.23
CA GLN A 33 -8.25 8.70 -11.64
C GLN A 33 -9.43 9.65 -11.81
N GLN A 34 -10.45 9.24 -12.58
CA GLN A 34 -11.65 10.05 -12.79
C GLN A 34 -12.38 10.31 -11.46
N ALA A 35 -12.51 9.30 -10.60
CA ALA A 35 -13.14 9.45 -9.29
C ALA A 35 -12.40 10.44 -8.36
N ILE A 36 -11.07 10.54 -8.48
CA ILE A 36 -10.25 11.52 -7.77
C ILE A 36 -10.47 12.92 -8.36
N GLU A 37 -10.43 13.07 -9.68
CA GLU A 37 -10.62 14.34 -10.40
C GLU A 37 -12.01 14.95 -10.10
N GLU A 38 -13.04 14.11 -10.07
CA GLU A 38 -14.42 14.48 -9.74
C GLU A 38 -14.66 14.63 -8.23
N ARG A 39 -13.66 14.33 -7.39
CA ARG A 39 -13.71 14.38 -5.92
C ARG A 39 -14.74 13.45 -5.27
N PHE A 40 -15.06 12.33 -5.91
CA PHE A 40 -15.87 11.27 -5.32
C PHE A 40 -15.08 10.40 -4.34
N ILE A 41 -13.76 10.28 -4.53
CA ILE A 41 -12.83 9.65 -3.57
C ILE A 41 -11.62 10.56 -3.32
N LEU A 42 -10.95 10.35 -2.18
CA LEU A 42 -9.72 11.06 -1.84
C LEU A 42 -8.51 10.47 -2.56
N ASP A 43 -7.57 11.33 -2.96
CA ASP A 43 -6.25 10.92 -3.39
C ASP A 43 -5.38 10.55 -2.18
N VAL A 44 -5.27 9.25 -1.91
CA VAL A 44 -4.48 8.72 -0.79
C VAL A 44 -2.97 8.82 -1.01
N LEU A 45 -2.50 9.02 -2.24
CA LEU A 45 -1.06 9.07 -2.55
C LEU A 45 -0.45 10.42 -2.19
N GLN A 46 -1.24 11.50 -2.14
CA GLN A 46 -0.76 12.84 -1.77
C GLN A 46 -0.14 12.90 -0.37
N ASN A 47 -0.58 12.05 0.55
CA ASN A 47 -0.08 12.01 1.92
C ASN A 47 0.58 10.66 2.28
N TYR A 48 1.00 9.89 1.28
CA TYR A 48 1.66 8.61 1.50
C TYR A 48 3.13 8.81 1.90
N THR A 49 3.42 8.67 3.20
CA THR A 49 4.80 8.68 3.71
C THR A 49 5.21 7.26 4.05
N SER A 50 6.22 6.74 3.34
CA SER A 50 6.76 5.41 3.64
C SER A 50 7.56 5.43 4.94
N TYR A 51 7.63 4.28 5.62
CA TYR A 51 8.43 4.13 6.84
C TYR A 51 9.89 4.54 6.63
N LYS A 52 10.47 4.21 5.47
CA LYS A 52 11.84 4.59 5.10
C LYS A 52 12.03 6.11 5.10
N VAL A 53 11.07 6.84 4.52
CA VAL A 53 11.10 8.31 4.47
C VAL A 53 10.93 8.89 5.87
N ALA A 54 9.99 8.36 6.67
CA ALA A 54 9.79 8.80 8.05
C ALA A 54 11.02 8.54 8.93
N TYR A 55 11.65 7.37 8.80
CA TYR A 55 12.87 7.01 9.51
C TYR A 55 14.02 7.95 9.17
N ARG A 56 14.24 8.19 7.87
CA ARG A 56 15.26 9.11 7.36
C ARG A 56 15.06 10.53 7.91
N LEU A 57 13.82 11.01 7.95
CA LEU A 57 13.49 12.33 8.48
C LEU A 57 13.76 12.43 10.00
N ALA A 58 13.50 11.36 10.75
CA ALA A 58 13.71 11.32 12.20
C ALA A 58 15.17 11.11 12.62
N HIS A 59 16.01 10.55 11.74
CA HIS A 59 17.42 10.20 12.01
C HIS A 59 18.40 11.02 11.15
N ASP A 60 18.13 12.30 10.91
CA ASP A 60 19.03 13.24 10.24
C ASP A 60 19.57 12.75 8.88
N GLY A 61 18.73 12.13 8.07
CA GLY A 61 19.11 11.66 6.74
C GLY A 61 19.71 10.25 6.68
N GLN A 62 19.84 9.56 7.81
CA GLN A 62 20.32 8.17 7.84
C GLN A 62 19.30 7.21 7.23
N ASP A 63 19.75 6.36 6.33
CA ASP A 63 18.90 5.36 5.68
C ASP A 63 18.70 4.13 6.56
N TYR A 64 17.44 3.69 6.68
CA TYR A 64 17.09 2.43 7.34
C TYR A 64 17.77 1.21 6.70
N ASP A 65 18.03 1.29 5.38
CA ASP A 65 18.61 0.21 4.57
C ASP A 65 20.15 0.26 4.46
N SER A 66 20.86 1.01 5.31
CA SER A 66 22.34 1.04 5.24
C SER A 66 23.00 -0.32 5.47
N ASP A 67 22.24 -1.33 5.91
CA ASP A 67 22.68 -2.72 6.09
C ASP A 67 21.96 -3.71 5.15
N ASP A 68 20.95 -3.26 4.37
CA ASP A 68 20.22 -4.14 3.46
C ASP A 68 20.84 -4.08 2.07
N SER A 69 21.95 -4.81 1.94
CA SER A 69 22.58 -5.08 0.65
C SER A 69 21.52 -5.51 -0.38
N GLN A 70 21.40 -4.72 -1.46
CA GLN A 70 20.60 -5.06 -2.63
C GLN A 70 21.25 -6.24 -3.34
N VAL A 71 21.03 -7.44 -2.82
CA VAL A 71 21.48 -8.69 -3.42
C VAL A 71 20.27 -9.42 -3.97
N GLU A 72 20.40 -9.95 -5.18
CA GLU A 72 19.53 -10.99 -5.72
C GLU A 72 19.56 -12.20 -4.77
N LYS A 73 18.59 -12.26 -3.84
CA LYS A 73 18.61 -13.20 -2.71
C LYS A 73 17.99 -14.55 -3.11
N SER A 74 18.78 -15.62 -2.99
CA SER A 74 18.35 -17.03 -3.06
C SER A 74 17.18 -17.32 -2.09
N GLU A 75 16.46 -18.42 -2.30
CA GLU A 75 15.29 -18.79 -1.48
C GLU A 75 15.62 -18.89 0.03
N ALA A 76 16.83 -19.34 0.36
CA ALA A 76 17.35 -19.39 1.72
C ALA A 76 17.56 -17.99 2.35
N LEU A 77 18.07 -17.03 1.58
CA LEU A 77 18.24 -15.64 2.04
C LEU A 77 16.89 -14.94 2.22
N LYS A 78 15.89 -15.22 1.36
CA LYS A 78 14.52 -14.71 1.56
C LYS A 78 13.89 -15.25 2.84
N SER A 79 14.05 -16.54 3.12
CA SER A 79 13.55 -17.16 4.36
C SER A 79 14.20 -16.55 5.60
N LEU A 80 15.52 -16.33 5.57
CA LEU A 80 16.25 -15.68 6.65
C LEU A 80 15.80 -14.23 6.87
N MET A 81 15.69 -13.43 5.80
CA MET A 81 15.19 -12.04 5.91
C MET A 81 13.74 -12.00 6.41
N SER A 82 12.91 -12.96 6.01
CA SER A 82 11.54 -13.10 6.50
C SER A 82 11.54 -13.42 8.00
N TRP A 83 12.38 -14.35 8.45
CA TRP A 83 12.53 -14.69 9.87
C TRP A 83 13.01 -13.49 10.70
N VAL A 84 14.03 -12.76 10.22
CA VAL A 84 14.49 -11.52 10.87
C VAL A 84 13.35 -10.51 10.94
N LYS A 85 12.63 -10.27 9.83
CA LYS A 85 11.53 -9.29 9.79
C LYS A 85 10.36 -9.67 10.70
N LEU A 86 10.06 -10.97 10.82
CA LEU A 86 8.99 -11.52 11.66
C LEU A 86 9.45 -11.84 13.08
N HIS A 87 10.72 -11.58 13.41
CA HIS A 87 11.22 -11.78 14.76
C HIS A 87 10.35 -10.95 15.73
N PRO A 88 9.87 -11.52 16.85
CA PRO A 88 8.93 -10.85 17.76
C PRO A 88 9.37 -9.45 18.20
N TYR A 89 10.68 -9.26 18.37
CA TYR A 89 11.28 -7.95 18.65
C TYR A 89 11.03 -6.92 17.53
N ASN A 90 11.21 -7.28 16.27
CA ASN A 90 11.00 -6.37 15.15
C ASN A 90 9.51 -6.05 14.95
N ILE A 91 8.63 -7.02 15.22
CA ILE A 91 7.18 -6.79 15.20
C ILE A 91 6.79 -5.83 16.33
N SER A 92 7.23 -6.09 17.57
CA SER A 92 6.86 -5.26 18.72
C SER A 92 7.34 -3.81 18.55
N GLN A 93 8.57 -3.62 18.05
CA GLN A 93 9.10 -2.29 17.75
C GLN A 93 8.28 -1.56 16.69
N LYS A 94 7.92 -2.24 15.58
CA LYS A 94 7.09 -1.62 14.52
C LYS A 94 5.71 -1.26 15.02
N VAL A 95 5.06 -2.16 15.77
CA VAL A 95 3.73 -1.92 16.34
C VAL A 95 3.78 -0.74 17.30
N GLN A 96 4.79 -0.69 18.18
CA GLN A 96 4.98 0.43 19.10
C GLN A 96 5.08 1.76 18.35
N VAL A 97 5.94 1.85 17.33
CA VAL A 97 6.10 3.07 16.53
C VAL A 97 4.78 3.48 15.86
N ILE A 98 4.04 2.54 15.27
CA ILE A 98 2.76 2.84 14.61
C ILE A 98 1.72 3.38 15.61
N VAL A 99 1.58 2.73 16.77
CA VAL A 99 0.60 3.10 17.79
C VAL A 99 0.94 4.44 18.43
N GLU A 100 2.21 4.67 18.78
CA GLU A 100 2.67 5.94 19.35
C GLU A 100 2.50 7.08 18.35
N HIS A 101 2.87 6.86 17.08
CA HIS A 101 2.66 7.84 16.01
C HIS A 101 1.17 8.19 15.85
N PHE A 102 0.28 7.19 15.84
CA PHE A 102 -1.16 7.41 15.73
C PHE A 102 -1.69 8.26 16.90
N ARG A 103 -1.30 7.93 18.14
CA ARG A 103 -1.75 8.63 19.35
C ARG A 103 -1.22 10.07 19.44
N ALA A 104 0.02 10.30 19.02
CA ALA A 104 0.62 11.62 19.10
C ALA A 104 0.18 12.55 17.93
N ASN A 105 0.05 12.02 16.72
CA ASN A 105 -0.05 12.86 15.51
C ASN A 105 -1.41 12.80 14.79
N VAL A 106 -2.18 11.72 14.98
CA VAL A 106 -3.38 11.44 14.16
C VAL A 106 -4.68 11.51 14.97
N VAL A 107 -4.75 10.86 16.14
CA VAL A 107 -6.03 10.62 16.85
C VAL A 107 -6.84 11.89 17.13
N TRP A 108 -6.17 12.99 17.51
CA TRP A 108 -6.82 14.26 17.84
C TRP A 108 -7.36 14.97 16.59
N ARG A 109 -6.82 14.69 15.41
CA ARG A 109 -7.32 15.22 14.13
C ARG A 109 -8.61 14.53 13.67
N LEU A 110 -8.90 13.33 14.21
CA LEU A 110 -10.07 12.55 13.82
C LEU A 110 -11.35 12.97 14.56
N ASP A 111 -11.25 13.78 15.62
CA ASP A 111 -12.41 14.29 16.39
C ASP A 111 -13.39 13.18 16.83
N GLY A 112 -12.87 11.97 17.10
CA GLY A 112 -13.66 10.80 17.45
C GLY A 112 -14.54 10.21 16.32
N LYS A 113 -14.47 10.72 15.09
CA LYS A 113 -15.33 10.34 13.96
C LYS A 113 -14.76 9.24 13.07
N ALA A 114 -13.51 8.85 13.28
CA ALA A 114 -12.81 7.85 12.46
C ALA A 114 -11.88 6.96 13.30
N LYS A 115 -11.42 5.86 12.69
CA LYS A 115 -10.50 4.87 13.29
C LYS A 115 -9.39 4.53 12.29
N ALA A 116 -8.22 4.13 12.80
CA ALA A 116 -7.15 3.59 11.99
C ALA A 116 -7.14 2.04 12.03
N MET A 117 -6.62 1.44 10.97
CA MET A 117 -6.37 -0.01 10.86
C MET A 117 -4.86 -0.22 10.72
N VAL A 118 -4.33 -1.24 11.40
CA VAL A 118 -2.90 -1.60 11.44
C VAL A 118 -2.76 -3.09 11.17
#